data_AF-A0A8J8W7P4-F1
#
_entry.id   AF-A0A8J8W7P4-F1
#
_cell.length_a   1.000
_cell.length_b   1.000
_cell.length_c   1.000
_cell.angle_alpha   90.00
_cell.angle_beta   90.00
_cell.angle_gamma   90.00
#
_symmetry.space_group_name_H-M   'P 1'
#
loop_
_entity.id
_entity.type
_entity.pdbx_description
1 polymer ?
#
loop_
_entity_poly.entity_id
_entity_poly.type
_entity_poly.pdbx_seq_one_letter_code
_entity_poly.pdbx_strand_id
1 'polypeptide(L)'
;MDPKSMTTLPHHASAQTHTLSVDFAWSNFKSLVTDASDESKTPLYIVSCNVLTSNLTFKTGPDDKVMGTSSVHAISISPDYELHGVKGTLQAQHRLRTIYSHTSTIFSDSGAPVKMTWTSQSGFKNWDFICVDEMQQPVAKFSASLWNPKKWATIEILGPKAHDVRARDEIVLVGFTLYWCMVVRMNNPLNLLGSVFMSTEKTSEEEQIEKPTRVGAVSSG
;
A
#
# COMPACT_ATOMS: atom_id res chain seq x y z
N MET A 1 15.94 27.89 28.22
CA MET A 1 15.57 27.76 26.80
C MET A 1 16.31 26.56 26.28
N ASP A 2 15.67 25.39 26.31
CA ASP A 2 16.28 24.12 25.91
C ASP A 2 16.18 23.93 24.39
N PRO A 3 17.28 23.65 23.68
CA PRO A 3 17.20 23.22 22.30
C PRO A 3 16.73 21.76 22.25
N LYS A 4 15.63 21.55 21.52
CA LYS A 4 14.97 20.27 21.23
C LYS A 4 15.99 19.19 20.82
N SER A 5 15.99 18.09 21.58
CA SER A 5 16.57 16.81 21.18
C SER A 5 15.92 16.33 19.87
N MET A 6 16.69 16.33 18.79
CA MET A 6 16.41 15.48 17.63
C MET A 6 16.71 14.03 18.05
N THR A 7 15.66 13.23 18.20
CA THR A 7 15.80 11.77 18.34
C THR A 7 16.32 11.22 17.01
N THR A 8 17.64 11.06 16.92
CA THR A 8 18.30 10.28 15.89
C THR A 8 18.02 8.81 16.19
N LEU A 9 17.35 8.10 15.26
CA LEU A 9 17.18 6.65 15.34
C LEU A 9 18.58 5.99 15.32
N PRO A 10 18.90 5.07 16.24
CA PRO A 10 20.22 4.47 16.29
C PRO A 10 20.33 3.25 15.37
N HIS A 11 21.56 3.05 14.91
CA HIS A 11 22.20 1.80 14.47
C HIS A 11 22.40 1.55 12.96
N HIS A 12 23.50 2.14 12.47
CA HIS A 12 24.55 1.52 11.65
C HIS A 12 24.34 0.04 11.23
N ALA A 13 23.61 -0.17 10.14
CA ALA A 13 24.02 -1.09 9.08
C ALA A 13 24.36 -0.20 7.88
N SER A 14 25.30 -0.60 7.02
CA SER A 14 25.55 0.10 5.76
C SER A 14 24.21 0.48 5.12
N ALA A 15 23.91 1.79 5.06
CA ALA A 15 22.63 2.30 4.57
C ALA A 15 22.62 2.18 3.04
N GLN A 16 22.68 0.94 2.55
CA GLN A 16 22.56 0.64 1.15
C GLN A 16 21.13 1.02 0.75
N THR A 17 21.07 1.92 -0.21
CA THR A 17 19.81 2.38 -0.77
C THR A 17 19.96 2.36 -2.28
N HIS A 18 18.97 1.78 -2.95
CA HIS A 18 18.82 1.89 -4.38
C HIS A 18 17.54 2.67 -4.68
N THR A 19 17.69 3.83 -5.32
CA THR A 19 16.57 4.71 -5.63
C THR A 19 16.25 4.65 -7.11
N LEU A 20 14.99 4.41 -7.41
CA LEU A 20 14.42 4.44 -8.75
C LEU A 20 13.52 5.66 -8.90
N SER A 21 13.55 6.25 -10.08
CA SER A 21 12.62 7.30 -10.49
C SER A 21 11.51 6.70 -11.34
N VAL A 22 10.28 7.11 -11.06
CA VAL A 22 9.09 6.70 -11.81
C VAL A 22 8.53 7.93 -12.51
N ASP A 23 8.66 7.97 -13.82
CA ASP A 23 8.08 9.00 -14.67
C ASP A 23 6.72 8.51 -15.20
N PHE A 24 5.64 9.23 -14.88
CA PHE A 24 4.31 8.90 -15.37
C PHE A 24 4.01 9.61 -16.69
N ALA A 25 4.07 8.89 -17.80
CA ALA A 25 3.58 9.33 -19.09
C ALA A 25 2.06 9.06 -19.22
N TRP A 26 1.26 9.91 -18.56
CA TRP A 26 -0.21 9.77 -18.52
C TRP A 26 -0.88 9.82 -19.90
N SER A 27 -0.29 10.49 -20.89
CA SER A 27 -0.83 10.57 -22.25
C SER A 27 -0.98 9.20 -22.92
N ASN A 28 -0.15 8.22 -22.53
CA ASN A 28 -0.17 6.87 -23.08
C ASN A 28 -0.42 5.79 -22.01
N PHE A 29 -0.82 6.18 -20.80
CA PHE A 29 -0.97 5.30 -19.64
C PHE A 29 0.23 4.36 -19.42
N LYS A 30 1.43 4.90 -19.63
CA LYS A 30 2.68 4.20 -19.38
C LYS A 30 3.47 4.93 -18.32
N SER A 31 4.23 4.18 -17.54
CA SER A 31 5.21 4.73 -16.61
C SER A 31 6.57 4.12 -16.91
N LEU A 32 7.60 4.95 -16.89
CA LEU A 32 8.97 4.54 -17.08
C LEU A 32 9.65 4.55 -15.72
N VAL A 33 10.30 3.44 -15.38
CA VAL A 33 11.07 3.33 -14.15
C VAL A 33 12.53 3.29 -14.53
N THR A 34 13.30 4.29 -14.10
CA THR A 34 14.73 4.41 -14.35
C THR A 34 15.49 4.33 -13.03
N ASP A 35 16.78 4.00 -13.11
CA ASP A 35 17.67 4.25 -11.99
C ASP A 35 17.77 5.77 -11.77
N ALA A 36 17.69 6.24 -10.51
CA ALA A 36 17.80 7.66 -10.21
C ALA A 36 19.24 8.20 -10.35
N SER A 37 20.24 7.30 -10.29
CA SER A 37 21.66 7.64 -10.46
C SER A 37 22.13 7.60 -11.92
N ASP A 38 21.35 7.02 -12.82
CA ASP A 38 21.71 6.89 -14.24
C ASP A 38 21.34 8.15 -15.04
N GLU A 39 22.36 8.86 -15.53
CA GLU A 39 22.21 10.05 -16.37
C GLU A 39 21.61 9.73 -17.75
N SER A 40 21.81 8.50 -18.26
CA SER A 40 21.26 8.09 -19.56
C SER A 40 19.74 7.96 -19.54
N LYS A 41 19.14 7.84 -18.34
CA LYS A 41 17.72 7.63 -18.09
C LYS A 41 17.16 6.45 -18.87
N THR A 42 17.97 5.41 -19.06
CA THR A 42 17.52 4.20 -19.74
C THR A 42 16.50 3.49 -18.85
N PRO A 43 15.27 3.20 -19.35
CA PRO A 43 14.27 2.53 -18.53
C PRO A 43 14.73 1.14 -18.10
N LEU A 44 14.71 0.88 -16.80
CA LEU A 44 14.83 -0.47 -16.24
C LEU A 44 13.50 -1.22 -16.39
N TYR A 45 12.39 -0.49 -16.25
CA TYR A 45 11.05 -1.06 -16.40
C TYR A 45 10.12 -0.13 -17.18
N ILE A 46 9.18 -0.74 -17.88
CA ILE A 46 8.05 -0.08 -18.51
C ILE A 46 6.79 -0.68 -17.92
N VAL A 47 5.98 0.16 -17.26
CA VAL A 47 4.70 -0.22 -16.67
C VAL A 47 3.59 0.29 -17.56
N SER A 48 2.77 -0.61 -18.10
CA SER A 48 1.58 -0.25 -18.88
C SER A 48 0.34 -0.39 -18.01
N CYS A 49 -0.45 0.68 -17.92
CA CYS A 49 -1.69 0.71 -17.16
C CYS A 49 -2.88 0.60 -18.13
N ASN A 50 -3.68 -0.46 -18.01
CA ASN A 50 -4.95 -0.56 -18.72
C ASN A 50 -6.06 0.03 -17.84
N VAL A 51 -6.50 1.26 -18.12
CA VAL A 51 -7.48 1.96 -17.27
C VAL A 51 -8.86 1.29 -17.28
N LEU A 52 -9.24 0.62 -18.38
CA LEU A 52 -10.55 -0.03 -18.49
C LEU A 52 -10.65 -1.27 -17.59
N THR A 53 -9.58 -2.06 -17.53
CA THR A 53 -9.52 -3.28 -16.71
C THR A 53 -8.83 -3.06 -15.37
N SER A 54 -8.24 -1.89 -15.15
CA SER A 54 -7.36 -1.58 -14.02
C SER A 54 -6.15 -2.52 -13.87
N ASN A 55 -5.82 -3.29 -14.91
CA ASN A 55 -4.67 -4.20 -14.91
C ASN A 55 -3.37 -3.46 -15.23
N LEU A 56 -2.27 -3.92 -14.62
CA LEU A 56 -0.92 -3.47 -14.92
C LEU A 56 -0.13 -4.58 -15.63
N THR A 57 0.76 -4.19 -16.52
CA THR A 57 1.76 -5.08 -17.12
C THR A 57 3.14 -4.46 -16.94
N PHE A 58 4.05 -5.22 -16.34
CA PHE A 58 5.42 -4.81 -16.06
C PHE A 58 6.36 -5.52 -17.02
N LYS A 59 7.13 -4.73 -17.76
CA LYS A 59 8.16 -5.23 -18.67
C LYS A 59 9.53 -4.71 -18.29
N THR A 60 10.56 -5.53 -18.49
CA THR A 60 11.95 -5.08 -18.39
C THR A 60 12.29 -4.22 -19.61
N GLY A 61 12.89 -3.05 -19.39
CA GLY A 61 13.17 -2.08 -20.45
C GLY A 61 14.12 -2.57 -21.57
N PRO A 62 15.20 -3.33 -21.29
CA PRO A 62 16.14 -3.77 -22.33
C PRO A 62 15.55 -4.77 -23.34
N ASP A 63 14.75 -5.72 -22.85
CA ASP A 63 14.31 -6.90 -23.62
C ASP A 63 12.80 -6.93 -23.91
N ASP A 64 12.04 -5.92 -23.43
CA ASP A 64 10.57 -5.85 -23.49
C ASP A 64 9.85 -7.12 -22.95
N LYS A 65 10.57 -7.93 -22.15
CA LYS A 65 10.06 -9.17 -21.57
C LYS A 65 9.11 -8.83 -20.41
N VAL A 66 7.93 -9.45 -20.41
CA VAL A 66 6.99 -9.34 -19.29
C VAL A 66 7.61 -10.01 -18.06
N MET A 67 7.86 -9.22 -17.03
CA MET A 67 8.34 -9.73 -15.73
C MET A 67 7.17 -10.07 -14.81
N GLY A 68 6.04 -9.39 -15.00
CA GLY A 68 4.88 -9.58 -14.14
C GLY A 68 3.66 -8.77 -14.54
N THR A 69 2.56 -9.07 -13.89
CA THR A 69 1.26 -8.42 -14.10
C THR A 69 0.57 -8.21 -12.76
N SER A 70 -0.40 -7.31 -12.73
CA SER A 70 -1.31 -7.23 -11.60
C SER A 70 -2.72 -6.85 -12.03
N SER A 71 -3.68 -7.23 -11.20
CA SER A 71 -5.10 -6.97 -11.42
C SER A 71 -5.67 -6.25 -10.21
N VAL A 72 -6.12 -5.02 -10.43
CA VAL A 72 -6.79 -4.22 -9.41
C VAL A 72 -8.28 -4.31 -9.64
N HIS A 73 -8.99 -4.83 -8.65
CA HIS A 73 -10.43 -5.02 -8.71
C HIS A 73 -11.15 -3.76 -8.24
N ALA A 74 -12.27 -3.40 -8.88
CA ALA A 74 -13.06 -2.24 -8.47
C ALA A 74 -13.80 -2.44 -7.12
N ILE A 75 -14.09 -3.70 -6.78
CA ILE A 75 -14.89 -4.07 -5.59
C ILE A 75 -14.00 -4.67 -4.50
N SER A 76 -13.03 -5.53 -4.87
CA SER A 76 -12.06 -6.06 -3.90
C SER A 76 -10.95 -5.05 -3.67
N ILE A 77 -10.63 -4.83 -2.40
CA ILE A 77 -9.51 -3.96 -2.02
C ILE A 77 -8.17 -4.70 -2.04
N SER A 78 -8.15 -6.02 -2.25
CA SER A 78 -6.91 -6.82 -2.33
C SER A 78 -6.60 -7.14 -3.79
N PRO A 79 -5.62 -6.46 -4.43
CA PRO A 79 -5.25 -6.75 -5.80
C PRO A 79 -4.39 -8.02 -5.89
N ASP A 80 -4.52 -8.71 -7.02
CA ASP A 80 -3.72 -9.89 -7.34
C ASP A 80 -2.52 -9.50 -8.20
N TYR A 81 -1.46 -10.28 -8.13
CA TYR A 81 -0.28 -10.08 -8.96
C TYR A 81 0.39 -11.40 -9.34
N GLU A 82 1.19 -11.33 -10.39
CA GLU A 82 2.07 -12.41 -10.82
C GLU A 82 3.45 -11.83 -11.10
N LEU A 83 4.48 -12.41 -10.47
CA LEU A 83 5.88 -12.01 -10.63
C LEU A 83 6.68 -13.24 -11.05
N HIS A 84 7.33 -13.19 -12.22
CA HIS A 84 8.13 -14.28 -12.76
C HIS A 84 7.40 -15.64 -12.77
N GLY A 85 6.10 -15.64 -13.07
CA GLY A 85 5.24 -16.82 -13.08
C GLY A 85 4.68 -17.25 -11.72
N VAL A 86 5.07 -16.58 -10.63
CA VAL A 86 4.57 -16.85 -9.27
C VAL A 86 3.44 -15.90 -8.94
N LYS A 87 2.26 -16.45 -8.63
CA LYS A 87 1.08 -15.68 -8.26
C LYS A 87 1.08 -15.33 -6.78
N GLY A 88 0.56 -14.15 -6.47
CA GLY A 88 0.33 -13.68 -5.12
C GLY A 88 -0.83 -12.70 -5.05
N THR A 89 -1.23 -12.38 -3.83
CA THR A 89 -2.26 -11.37 -3.56
C THR A 89 -1.70 -10.37 -2.58
N LEU A 90 -1.87 -9.09 -2.86
CA LEU A 90 -1.58 -8.02 -1.92
C LEU A 90 -2.80 -7.86 -1.00
N GLN A 91 -2.77 -8.49 0.16
CA GLN A 91 -3.92 -8.61 1.03
C GLN A 91 -4.14 -7.36 1.87
N ALA A 92 -5.28 -6.69 1.69
CA ALA A 92 -5.69 -5.61 2.56
C ALA A 92 -5.98 -6.14 3.98
N GLN A 93 -5.27 -5.61 4.97
CA GLN A 93 -5.48 -5.95 6.38
C GLN A 93 -6.58 -5.10 7.02
N HIS A 94 -6.85 -3.92 6.47
CA HIS A 94 -7.86 -3.00 6.97
C HIS A 94 -8.59 -2.30 5.84
N ARG A 95 -9.89 -2.01 6.02
CA ARG A 95 -10.69 -1.33 4.99
C ARG A 95 -10.46 0.17 4.97
N LEU A 96 -10.24 0.81 6.11
CA LEU A 96 -10.12 2.27 6.23
C LEU A 96 -8.68 2.77 6.35
N ARG A 97 -7.71 1.85 6.48
CA ARG A 97 -6.28 2.17 6.63
C ARG A 97 -5.55 1.42 5.54
N THR A 98 -4.59 2.08 4.91
CA THR A 98 -3.74 1.45 3.91
C THR A 98 -2.68 0.63 4.63
N ILE A 99 -3.06 -0.61 4.97
CA ILE A 99 -2.19 -1.65 5.50
C ILE A 99 -2.42 -2.87 4.63
N TYR A 100 -1.38 -3.30 3.94
CA TYR A 100 -1.40 -4.40 2.99
C TYR A 100 -0.27 -5.35 3.29
N SER A 101 -0.45 -6.64 3.04
CA SER A 101 0.64 -7.59 3.18
C SER A 101 0.73 -8.53 2.01
N HIS A 102 1.95 -8.95 1.69
CA HIS A 102 2.23 -10.01 0.75
C HIS A 102 3.27 -10.97 1.34
N THR A 103 3.37 -12.13 0.74
CA THR A 103 4.37 -13.13 1.12
C THR A 103 5.56 -13.02 0.16
N SER A 104 6.78 -13.00 0.70
CA SER A 104 8.01 -12.99 -0.08
C SER A 104 8.90 -14.16 0.29
N THR A 105 9.46 -14.83 -0.70
CA THR A 105 10.60 -15.75 -0.51
C THR A 105 11.93 -15.06 -0.77
N ILE A 106 11.93 -13.88 -1.39
CA ILE A 106 13.12 -13.12 -1.78
C ILE A 106 13.71 -12.39 -0.57
N PHE A 107 12.85 -11.86 0.31
CA PHE A 107 13.26 -11.19 1.55
C PHE A 107 13.52 -12.14 2.72
N SER A 108 13.49 -13.46 2.48
CA SER A 108 13.80 -14.47 3.50
C SER A 108 15.28 -14.79 3.56
N ASP A 109 15.84 -14.86 4.77
CA ASP A 109 17.20 -15.36 5.01
C ASP A 109 17.24 -16.89 5.16
N SER A 110 16.12 -17.52 5.51
CA SER A 110 16.02 -18.97 5.74
C SER A 110 15.50 -19.74 4.53
N GLY A 111 15.01 -19.04 3.51
CA GLY A 111 14.32 -19.61 2.35
C GLY A 111 12.84 -19.93 2.59
N ALA A 112 12.36 -19.89 3.84
CA ALA A 112 10.94 -19.98 4.14
C ALA A 112 10.22 -18.67 3.78
N PRO A 113 8.99 -18.68 3.23
CA PRO A 113 8.29 -17.45 2.90
C PRO A 113 8.04 -16.57 4.14
N VAL A 114 8.33 -15.29 4.04
CA VAL A 114 8.15 -14.28 5.10
C VAL A 114 7.03 -13.30 4.76
N LYS A 115 6.36 -12.77 5.78
CA LYS A 115 5.33 -11.75 5.60
C LYS A 115 5.94 -10.36 5.49
N MET A 116 5.67 -9.69 4.37
CA MET A 116 6.03 -8.29 4.15
C MET A 116 4.78 -7.42 4.32
N THR A 117 4.93 -6.25 4.92
CA THR A 117 3.79 -5.36 5.20
C THR A 117 4.03 -3.95 4.65
N TRP A 118 3.15 -3.51 3.76
CA TRP A 118 3.07 -2.15 3.27
C TRP A 118 2.12 -1.32 4.14
N THR A 119 2.63 -0.25 4.72
CA THR A 119 1.86 0.72 5.51
C THR A 119 1.93 2.08 4.86
N SER A 120 0.91 2.90 5.09
CA SER A 120 0.88 4.27 4.60
C SER A 120 1.21 5.26 5.70
N GLN A 121 2.13 6.18 5.40
CA GLN A 121 2.32 7.44 6.13
C GLN A 121 1.83 8.63 5.29
N SER A 122 0.86 8.38 4.41
CA SER A 122 0.38 9.37 3.44
C SER A 122 -0.32 10.55 4.12
N GLY A 123 -0.10 11.75 3.58
CA GLY A 123 -0.80 12.97 3.97
C GLY A 123 -1.59 13.55 2.81
N PHE A 124 -2.17 14.75 3.00
CA PHE A 124 -2.95 15.43 1.95
C PHE A 124 -2.16 15.75 0.67
N LYS A 125 -0.83 15.81 0.74
CA LYS A 125 0.03 16.25 -0.38
C LYS A 125 0.72 15.11 -1.13
N ASN A 126 1.12 14.05 -0.42
CA ASN A 126 1.92 12.96 -0.95
C ASN A 126 1.34 11.63 -0.47
N TRP A 127 1.45 10.61 -1.32
CA TRP A 127 1.28 9.22 -0.92
C TRP A 127 2.64 8.58 -0.67
N ASP A 128 2.83 8.14 0.57
CA ASP A 128 4.03 7.46 1.01
C ASP A 128 3.62 6.08 1.55
N PHE A 129 4.12 5.04 0.90
CA PHE A 129 3.95 3.64 1.31
C PHE A 129 5.31 3.07 1.73
N ILE A 130 5.38 2.51 2.94
CA ILE A 130 6.59 1.92 3.49
C ILE A 130 6.37 0.42 3.62
N CYS A 131 7.24 -0.36 2.98
CA CYS A 131 7.32 -1.81 3.16
C CYS A 131 8.24 -2.13 4.32
N VAL A 132 7.76 -2.94 5.26
CA VAL A 132 8.53 -3.47 6.39
C VAL A 132 8.54 -4.99 6.37
N ASP A 133 9.58 -5.57 6.95
CA ASP A 133 9.70 -7.00 7.19
C ASP A 133 8.96 -7.46 8.48
N GLU A 134 9.12 -8.73 8.85
CA GLU A 134 8.50 -9.32 10.05
C GLU A 134 9.02 -8.69 11.36
N MET A 135 10.23 -8.13 11.34
CA MET A 135 10.85 -7.41 12.45
C MET A 135 10.52 -5.91 12.45
N GLN A 136 9.58 -5.48 11.59
CA GLN A 136 9.18 -4.08 11.42
C GLN A 136 10.33 -3.17 10.96
N GLN A 137 11.36 -3.73 10.33
CA GLN A 137 12.43 -2.96 9.72
C GLN A 137 12.03 -2.52 8.30
N PRO A 138 12.25 -1.26 7.92
CA PRO A 138 11.90 -0.77 6.59
C PRO A 138 12.84 -1.39 5.53
N VAL A 139 12.24 -1.97 4.50
CA VAL A 139 12.96 -2.58 3.37
C VAL A 139 12.71 -1.85 2.05
N ALA A 140 11.63 -1.08 1.96
CA ALA A 140 11.36 -0.26 0.80
C ALA A 140 10.41 0.88 1.10
N LYS A 141 10.40 1.88 0.23
CA LYS A 141 9.47 3.00 0.26
C LYS A 141 9.05 3.39 -1.15
N PHE A 142 7.75 3.58 -1.35
CA PHE A 142 7.17 4.15 -2.56
C PHE A 142 6.59 5.53 -2.21
N SER A 143 7.02 6.58 -2.90
CA SER A 143 6.54 7.94 -2.68
C SER A 143 6.02 8.55 -3.97
N ALA A 144 4.83 9.13 -3.95
CA ALA A 144 4.23 9.83 -5.09
C ALA A 144 3.64 11.17 -4.65
N SER A 145 3.98 12.23 -5.38
CA SER A 145 3.38 13.55 -5.18
C SER A 145 2.05 13.65 -5.95
N LEU A 146 0.95 13.93 -5.25
CA LEU A 146 -0.39 14.05 -5.86
C LEU A 146 -0.58 15.35 -6.65
N TRP A 147 0.16 16.41 -6.28
CA TRP A 147 -0.10 17.79 -6.75
C TRP A 147 1.03 18.40 -7.58
N ASN A 148 2.06 17.62 -7.92
CA ASN A 148 3.20 18.12 -8.69
C ASN A 148 3.02 17.77 -10.17
N PRO A 149 2.88 18.76 -11.07
CA PRO A 149 2.70 18.52 -12.50
C PRO A 149 3.90 17.83 -13.16
N LYS A 150 5.08 17.83 -12.53
CA LYS A 150 6.27 17.07 -12.97
C LYS A 150 6.23 15.58 -12.59
N LYS A 151 5.12 15.09 -12.01
CA LYS A 151 4.67 13.68 -11.94
C LYS A 151 5.80 12.65 -11.82
N TRP A 152 6.52 12.73 -10.73
CA TRP A 152 7.53 11.75 -10.38
C TRP A 152 7.07 11.02 -9.12
N ALA A 153 7.17 9.70 -9.16
CA ALA A 153 7.23 8.89 -7.95
C ALA A 153 8.66 8.38 -7.77
N THR A 154 9.00 8.00 -6.55
CA THR A 154 10.26 7.36 -6.21
C THR A 154 10.01 6.02 -5.57
N ILE A 155 10.89 5.07 -5.89
CA ILE A 155 10.94 3.76 -5.22
C ILE A 155 12.32 3.65 -4.61
N GLU A 156 12.38 3.57 -3.30
CA GLU A 156 13.62 3.37 -2.55
C GLU A 156 13.62 1.94 -2.03
N ILE A 157 14.68 1.19 -2.31
CA ILE A 157 14.92 -0.15 -1.78
C ILE A 157 16.04 -0.01 -0.75
N LEU A 158 15.81 -0.53 0.45
CA LEU A 158 16.62 -0.27 1.63
C LEU A 158 17.26 -1.55 2.14
N GLY A 159 18.43 -1.39 2.76
CA GLY A 159 19.09 -2.47 3.49
C GLY A 159 19.86 -3.44 2.57
N PRO A 160 20.18 -4.65 3.07
CA PRO A 160 21.13 -5.55 2.41
C PRO A 160 20.71 -6.01 0.99
N LYS A 161 19.42 -5.93 0.66
CA LYS A 161 18.86 -6.34 -0.63
C LYS A 161 18.63 -5.16 -1.58
N ALA A 162 19.11 -3.95 -1.25
CA ALA A 162 18.92 -2.74 -2.05
C ALA A 162 19.33 -2.92 -3.53
N HIS A 163 20.42 -3.62 -3.80
CA HIS A 163 20.93 -3.84 -5.15
C HIS A 163 20.61 -5.25 -5.71
N ASP A 164 19.79 -6.05 -5.04
CA ASP A 164 19.34 -7.35 -5.54
C ASP A 164 18.25 -7.15 -6.60
N VAL A 165 18.49 -7.64 -7.82
CA VAL A 165 17.55 -7.52 -8.95
C VAL A 165 16.20 -8.16 -8.65
N ARG A 166 16.18 -9.31 -7.96
CA ARG A 166 14.91 -10.00 -7.63
C ARG A 166 14.13 -9.20 -6.59
N ALA A 167 14.82 -8.64 -5.60
CA ALA A 167 14.18 -7.78 -4.60
C ALA A 167 13.63 -6.51 -5.27
N ARG A 168 14.40 -5.91 -6.19
CA ARG A 168 13.96 -4.77 -6.99
C ARG A 168 12.71 -5.09 -7.81
N ASP A 169 12.69 -6.21 -8.53
CA ASP A 169 11.52 -6.62 -9.32
C ASP A 169 10.27 -6.77 -8.44
N GLU A 170 10.41 -7.41 -7.27
CA GLU A 170 9.30 -7.58 -6.32
C GLU A 170 8.80 -6.23 -5.80
N ILE A 171 9.70 -5.35 -5.34
CA ILE A 171 9.34 -4.05 -4.78
C ILE A 171 8.72 -3.14 -5.84
N VAL A 172 9.25 -3.11 -7.06
CA VAL A 172 8.68 -2.33 -8.17
C VAL A 172 7.27 -2.80 -8.49
N LEU A 173 7.07 -4.10 -8.65
CA LEU A 173 5.77 -4.65 -9.02
C LEU A 173 4.74 -4.46 -7.91
N VAL A 174 5.06 -4.82 -6.67
CA VAL A 174 4.12 -4.77 -5.55
C VAL A 174 3.85 -3.33 -5.12
N GLY A 175 4.89 -2.50 -4.98
CA GLY A 175 4.77 -1.10 -4.57
C GLY A 175 3.94 -0.28 -5.59
N PHE A 176 4.20 -0.47 -6.88
CA PHE A 176 3.42 0.22 -7.92
C PHE A 176 1.99 -0.31 -7.99
N THR A 177 1.78 -1.62 -7.80
CA THR A 177 0.42 -2.20 -7.73
C THR A 177 -0.39 -1.61 -6.59
N LEU A 178 0.22 -1.41 -5.40
CA LEU A 178 -0.41 -0.74 -4.28
C LEU A 178 -0.79 0.71 -4.64
N TYR A 179 0.14 1.46 -5.23
CA TYR A 179 -0.11 2.82 -5.70
C TYR A 179 -1.31 2.87 -6.65
N TRP A 180 -1.33 2.01 -7.67
CA TRP A 180 -2.42 1.96 -8.65
C TRP A 180 -3.75 1.55 -8.02
N CYS A 181 -3.73 0.61 -7.07
CA CYS A 181 -4.89 0.25 -6.27
C CYS A 181 -5.48 1.47 -5.54
N MET A 182 -4.62 2.30 -4.95
CA MET A 182 -5.06 3.54 -4.30
C MET A 182 -5.62 4.57 -5.31
N VAL A 183 -5.00 4.71 -6.49
CA VAL A 183 -5.51 5.58 -7.57
C VAL A 183 -6.92 5.15 -8.00
N VAL A 184 -7.13 3.87 -8.30
CA VAL A 184 -8.43 3.34 -8.73
C VAL A 184 -9.46 3.52 -7.63
N ARG A 185 -9.10 3.21 -6.37
CA ARG A 185 -10.00 3.31 -5.22
C ARG A 185 -10.46 4.74 -4.96
N MET A 186 -9.57 5.72 -5.06
CA MET A 186 -9.91 7.12 -4.79
C MET A 186 -10.72 7.77 -5.92
N ASN A 187 -10.61 7.26 -7.15
CA ASN A 187 -11.40 7.72 -8.29
C ASN A 187 -12.75 7.00 -8.46
N ASN A 188 -13.06 6.00 -7.61
CA ASN A 188 -14.33 5.28 -7.64
C ASN A 188 -15.15 5.53 -6.35
N PRO A 189 -15.81 6.70 -6.22
CA PRO A 189 -16.48 7.13 -4.99
C PRO A 189 -17.72 6.31 -4.60
N LEU A 190 -18.18 5.39 -5.46
CA LEU A 190 -19.30 4.49 -5.14
C LEU A 190 -19.00 3.59 -3.92
N ASN A 191 -17.72 3.35 -3.60
CA ASN A 191 -17.28 2.63 -2.40
C ASN A 191 -17.27 3.48 -1.10
N LEU A 192 -17.39 4.81 -1.19
CA LEU A 192 -17.47 5.69 -0.01
C LEU A 192 -18.93 5.91 0.44
N LEU A 193 -19.87 5.96 -0.51
CA LEU A 193 -21.28 6.21 -0.23
C LEU A 193 -21.99 5.06 0.50
N GLY A 194 -21.52 3.82 0.37
CA GLY A 194 -22.08 2.67 1.11
C GLY A 194 -21.83 2.68 2.62
N SER A 195 -20.82 3.43 3.09
CA SER A 195 -20.46 3.50 4.52
C SER A 195 -21.20 4.58 5.30
N VAL A 196 -21.73 5.60 4.62
CA VAL A 196 -22.50 6.69 5.24
C VAL A 196 -23.95 6.26 5.55
N PHE A 197 -24.43 5.17 4.94
CA PHE A 197 -25.76 4.61 5.19
C PHE A 197 -25.80 3.43 6.19
N MET A 198 -24.66 3.03 6.78
CA MET A 198 -24.61 1.92 7.75
C MET A 198 -24.38 2.35 9.22
N SER A 199 -24.25 3.65 9.51
CA SER A 199 -24.18 4.16 10.89
C SER A 199 -25.53 4.64 11.44
N THR A 200 -26.64 4.09 10.95
CA THR A 200 -27.97 4.26 11.54
C THR A 200 -28.54 2.92 11.95
N GLU A 201 -27.79 2.13 12.73
CA GLU A 201 -28.34 0.96 13.40
C GLU A 201 -28.75 1.33 14.83
N LYS A 202 -30.05 1.62 14.94
CA LYS A 202 -30.97 1.55 16.08
C LYS A 202 -30.33 1.40 17.48
N THR A 203 -30.41 2.47 18.27
CA THR A 203 -30.48 2.38 19.72
C THR A 203 -31.77 1.63 20.10
N SER A 204 -31.65 0.34 20.37
CA SER A 204 -32.70 -0.46 21.01
C SER A 204 -32.65 -0.23 22.52
N GLU A 205 -33.78 0.29 23.02
CA GLU A 205 -34.35 0.20 24.36
C GLU A 205 -33.47 -0.34 25.51
N GLU A 206 -33.14 0.53 26.46
CA GLU A 206 -32.91 0.13 27.85
C GLU A 206 -34.17 0.40 28.69
N GLU A 207 -34.71 -0.71 29.17
CA GLU A 207 -35.79 -0.91 30.13
C GLU A 207 -35.36 -0.48 31.54
N GLN A 208 -36.01 0.53 32.11
CA GLN A 208 -36.09 0.74 33.57
C GLN A 208 -37.41 1.44 33.92
N ILE A 209 -38.50 0.66 34.09
CA ILE A 209 -39.65 1.09 34.90
C ILE A 209 -39.66 0.23 36.15
N GLU A 210 -39.12 0.80 37.22
CA GLU A 210 -39.15 0.27 38.57
C GLU A 210 -40.62 0.24 39.07
N LYS A 211 -41.14 -0.97 39.35
CA LYS A 211 -42.43 -1.18 40.02
C LYS A 211 -42.24 -1.09 41.54
N PRO A 212 -43.02 -0.26 42.27
CA PRO A 212 -43.17 -0.45 43.71
C PRO A 212 -44.27 -1.48 43.98
N THR A 213 -43.89 -2.60 44.62
CA THR A 213 -44.83 -3.60 45.15
C THR A 213 -45.45 -3.12 46.46
N ARG A 214 -46.76 -2.90 46.37
CA ARG A 214 -47.85 -3.00 47.36
C ARG A 214 -47.53 -3.62 48.74
N VAL A 215 -47.97 -2.95 49.81
CA VAL A 215 -48.44 -3.60 51.05
C VAL A 215 -49.78 -2.97 51.41
N GLY A 216 -50.80 -3.80 51.66
CA GLY A 216 -52.18 -3.39 51.89
C GLY A 216 -52.66 -3.53 53.34
N ALA A 217 -53.86 -3.01 53.57
CA ALA A 217 -54.85 -3.38 54.59
C ALA A 217 -56.19 -2.76 54.12
N VAL A 218 -57.27 -3.48 53.78
CA VAL A 218 -58.25 -4.18 54.65
C VAL A 218 -58.82 -3.20 55.70
N SER A 219 -60.12 -2.97 55.93
CA SER A 219 -61.43 -3.27 55.33
C SER A 219 -62.51 -2.53 56.14
N SER A 220 -63.73 -2.43 55.60
CA SER A 220 -65.03 -2.45 56.31
C SER A 220 -65.52 -1.23 57.10
N GLY A 221 -66.77 -0.83 56.82
CA GLY A 221 -67.57 0.12 57.58
C GLY A 221 -68.54 0.89 56.71
#